data_AF-A0A927ND02-F1
#
_entry.id   AF-A0A927ND02-F1
#
_cell.length_a   1.000
_cell.length_b   1.000
_cell.length_c   1.000
_cell.angle_alpha   90.00
_cell.angle_beta   90.00
_cell.angle_gamma   90.00
#
_symmetry.space_group_name_H-M   'P 1'
#
loop_
_entity.id
_entity.type
_entity.pdbx_description
1 polymer ?
#
loop_
_entity_poly.entity_id
_entity_poly.type
_entity_poly.pdbx_seq_one_letter_code
_entity_poly.pdbx_strand_id
1 'polypeptide(L)'
;MKIYFLSSQPCALRFNGVYFGITDHFERFAEVSLSDRLFVEFSPQNANPICFFLTEDIRFSPPKGCAVYLLPNAIAIYAKEFQPIDYALKIIAQKRFADNLVTVFQQGPIQLSLETEKGFFIATLSPSFSACDIDFHNNLFLIKGEKQLAIYTKTGKCVFLEDIVEYSIEENTLNATLPLSDRLGRQAKCSYSLTEDGCYQTEFLLQQRRNQEQSDEKITDELLPYAFFESVLIGAEYKAFFSDELLKNADKIRSFLGDFKGVTLTQDNKTCGLIYQKAPDLYEITYYTVELEQGKITDVHR
;
A
#
# COMPACT_ATOMS: atom_id res chain seq x y z
N MET A 1 7.79 12.80 24.00
CA MET A 1 7.48 12.87 22.55
C MET A 1 6.08 12.28 22.34
N LYS A 2 5.31 12.79 21.37
CA LYS A 2 3.99 12.23 21.06
C LYS A 2 4.13 10.99 20.18
N ILE A 3 3.48 9.90 20.56
CA ILE A 3 3.41 8.66 19.76
C ILE A 3 1.96 8.31 19.51
N TYR A 4 1.62 8.12 18.24
CA TYR A 4 0.32 7.64 17.77
C TYR A 4 0.38 6.12 17.56
N PHE A 5 -0.71 5.45 17.91
CA PHE A 5 -0.89 4.00 17.81
C PHE A 5 -2.15 3.73 17.00
N LEU A 6 -2.00 2.96 15.93
CA LEU A 6 -3.05 2.59 14.99
C LEU A 6 -2.98 1.08 14.73
N SER A 7 -4.07 0.48 14.26
CA SER A 7 -4.11 -0.94 13.90
C SER A 7 -5.01 -1.20 12.70
N SER A 8 -4.66 -2.21 11.91
CA SER A 8 -5.40 -2.64 10.71
C SER A 8 -6.75 -3.31 11.02
N GLN A 9 -6.96 -3.70 12.26
CA GLN A 9 -8.20 -4.25 12.79
C GLN A 9 -8.43 -3.76 14.22
N PRO A 10 -9.67 -3.79 14.75
CA PRO A 10 -9.94 -3.42 16.13
C PRO A 10 -9.07 -4.20 17.13
N CYS A 11 -8.28 -3.48 17.92
CA CYS A 11 -7.35 -4.06 18.88
C CYS A 11 -7.42 -3.35 20.23
N ALA A 12 -7.32 -4.12 21.32
CA ALA A 12 -7.03 -3.55 22.63
C ALA A 12 -5.54 -3.17 22.70
N LEU A 13 -5.26 -1.93 23.08
CA LEU A 13 -3.92 -1.41 23.30
C LEU A 13 -3.60 -1.43 24.80
N ARG A 14 -2.47 -2.03 25.18
CA ARG A 14 -1.98 -2.05 26.56
C ARG A 14 -0.55 -1.54 26.67
N PHE A 15 -0.26 -0.90 27.80
CA PHE A 15 1.08 -0.48 28.19
C PHE A 15 1.46 -1.14 29.51
N ASN A 16 2.56 -1.90 29.53
CA ASN A 16 3.00 -2.70 30.68
C ASN A 16 1.87 -3.57 31.27
N GLY A 17 1.02 -4.15 30.41
CA GLY A 17 -0.15 -4.96 30.80
C GLY A 17 -1.38 -4.16 31.25
N VAL A 18 -1.28 -2.83 31.38
CA VAL A 18 -2.41 -1.97 31.74
C VAL A 18 -3.17 -1.57 30.49
N TYR A 19 -4.49 -1.73 30.50
CA TYR A 19 -5.37 -1.34 29.40
C TYR A 19 -5.33 0.18 29.18
N PHE A 20 -5.02 0.59 27.95
CA PHE A 20 -4.94 1.99 27.55
C PHE A 20 -6.13 2.42 26.68
N GLY A 21 -6.66 1.53 25.86
CA GLY A 21 -7.81 1.82 25.01
C GLY A 21 -7.97 0.83 23.86
N ILE A 22 -8.81 1.17 22.90
CA ILE A 22 -8.98 0.44 21.64
C ILE A 22 -8.46 1.30 20.48
N THR A 23 -7.74 0.67 19.57
CA THR A 23 -7.41 1.21 18.25
C THR A 23 -8.35 0.55 17.23
N ASP A 24 -9.31 1.32 16.72
CA ASP A 24 -10.41 0.87 15.86
C ASP A 24 -10.56 1.79 14.64
N HIS A 25 -9.49 1.89 13.84
CA HIS A 25 -9.36 2.82 12.70
C HIS A 25 -9.11 4.29 13.11
N PHE A 26 -9.29 4.62 14.39
CA PHE A 26 -8.86 5.87 14.98
C PHE A 26 -7.58 5.70 15.77
N GLU A 27 -6.71 6.71 15.71
CA GLU A 27 -5.46 6.71 16.45
C GLU A 27 -5.70 6.92 17.95
N ARG A 28 -4.90 6.22 18.76
CA ARG A 28 -4.66 6.60 20.15
C ARG A 28 -3.30 7.27 20.23
N PHE A 29 -3.10 8.20 21.15
CA PHE A 29 -1.78 8.77 21.35
C PHE A 29 -1.41 8.81 22.83
N ALA A 30 -0.11 8.72 23.07
CA ALA A 30 0.49 8.92 24.38
C ALA A 30 1.70 9.83 24.26
N GLU A 31 1.96 10.62 25.30
CA GLU A 31 3.22 11.32 25.47
C GLU A 31 4.13 10.46 26.31
N VAL A 32 5.20 9.96 25.69
CA VAL A 32 6.11 8.99 26.31
C VAL A 32 7.55 9.37 26.04
N SER A 33 8.45 8.96 26.94
CA SER A 33 9.88 8.97 26.67
C SER A 33 10.31 7.59 26.18
N LEU A 34 11.09 7.54 25.10
CA LEU A 34 11.61 6.28 24.57
C LEU A 34 12.68 5.66 25.50
N SER A 35 13.21 6.44 26.45
CA SER A 35 14.08 5.94 27.52
C SER A 35 13.36 4.99 28.48
N ASP A 36 12.04 5.09 28.59
CA ASP A 36 11.25 4.39 29.61
C ASP A 36 11.02 2.92 29.25
N ARG A 37 11.34 2.52 28.01
CA ARG A 37 11.24 1.14 27.50
C ARG A 37 9.87 0.52 27.77
N LEU A 38 8.82 1.26 27.44
CA LEU A 38 7.44 0.84 27.66
C LEU A 38 7.14 -0.45 26.90
N PHE A 39 6.59 -1.46 27.57
CA PHE A 39 6.07 -2.64 26.88
C PHE A 39 4.71 -2.33 26.26
N VAL A 40 4.61 -2.43 24.95
CA VAL A 40 3.40 -2.15 24.16
C VAL A 40 2.83 -3.45 23.64
N GLU A 41 1.52 -3.62 23.77
CA GLU A 41 0.78 -4.77 23.26
C GLU A 41 -0.46 -4.31 22.46
N PHE A 42 -0.58 -4.78 21.22
CA PHE A 42 -1.80 -4.74 20.43
C PHE A 42 -2.45 -6.13 20.44
N SER A 43 -3.61 -6.28 21.08
CA SER A 43 -4.38 -7.52 21.14
C SER A 43 -5.65 -7.46 20.29
N PRO A 44 -5.68 -8.06 19.09
CA PRO A 44 -6.92 -8.25 18.33
C PRO A 44 -7.77 -9.38 18.92
N GLN A 45 -9.04 -9.47 18.50
CA GLN A 45 -9.94 -10.53 18.96
C GLN A 45 -9.60 -11.92 18.39
N ASN A 46 -9.20 -12.00 17.12
CA ASN A 46 -9.11 -13.26 16.36
C ASN A 46 -7.71 -13.54 15.80
N ALA A 47 -6.66 -12.94 16.38
CA ALA A 47 -5.29 -13.11 15.95
C ALA A 47 -4.34 -13.03 17.15
N ASN A 48 -3.10 -13.50 16.98
CA ASN A 48 -2.06 -13.39 17.99
C ASN A 48 -1.70 -11.91 18.23
N PRO A 49 -1.40 -11.51 19.47
CA PRO A 49 -1.03 -10.14 19.79
C PRO A 49 0.33 -9.77 19.19
N ILE A 50 0.51 -8.48 18.90
CA ILE A 50 1.81 -7.90 18.58
C ILE A 50 2.34 -7.22 19.83
N CYS A 51 3.52 -7.66 20.28
CA CYS A 51 4.14 -7.17 21.51
C CYS A 51 5.57 -6.70 21.23
N PHE A 52 5.95 -5.55 21.76
CA PHE A 52 7.31 -5.03 21.63
C PHE A 52 7.64 -4.03 22.75
N PHE A 53 8.93 -3.79 22.96
CA PHE A 53 9.39 -2.69 23.80
C PHE A 53 9.58 -1.44 22.95
N LEU A 54 8.96 -0.35 23.38
CA LEU A 54 9.10 0.95 22.74
C LEU A 54 10.42 1.58 23.18
N THR A 55 11.36 1.68 22.24
CA THR A 55 12.72 2.22 22.45
C THR A 55 13.12 3.14 21.29
N GLU A 56 14.30 3.77 21.37
CA GLU A 56 14.86 4.59 20.27
C GLU A 56 15.08 3.79 18.98
N ASP A 57 15.22 2.47 19.07
CA ASP A 57 15.43 1.60 17.90
C ASP A 57 14.25 1.65 16.92
N ILE A 58 13.05 2.07 17.37
CA ILE A 58 11.88 2.17 16.50
C ILE A 58 12.05 3.16 15.35
N ARG A 59 13.01 4.10 15.47
CA ARG A 59 13.37 5.05 14.40
C ARG A 59 14.16 4.41 13.25
N PHE A 60 14.67 3.20 13.45
CA PHE A 60 15.54 2.51 12.51
C PHE A 60 15.01 1.13 12.14
N SER A 61 14.36 0.45 13.09
CA SER A 61 13.87 -0.92 12.96
C SER A 61 12.44 -1.01 13.50
N PRO A 62 11.43 -0.94 12.63
CA PRO A 62 10.04 -1.19 12.99
C PRO A 62 9.85 -2.54 13.69
N PRO A 63 8.96 -2.64 14.70
CA PRO A 63 8.58 -3.92 15.26
C PRO A 63 7.96 -4.84 14.20
N LYS A 64 8.19 -6.15 14.32
CA LYS A 64 7.59 -7.13 13.40
C LYS A 64 6.06 -7.02 13.40
N GLY A 65 5.47 -6.95 12.21
CA GLY A 65 4.03 -6.77 12.03
C GLY A 65 3.55 -5.32 12.16
N CYS A 66 4.46 -4.36 12.37
CA CYS A 66 4.15 -2.93 12.41
C CYS A 66 4.80 -2.18 11.25
N ALA A 67 4.17 -1.08 10.83
CA ALA A 67 4.80 0.00 10.08
C ALA A 67 5.01 1.21 11.01
N VAL A 68 6.11 1.93 10.82
CA VAL A 68 6.45 3.13 11.61
C VAL A 68 6.55 4.33 10.68
N TYR A 69 5.88 5.40 11.05
CA TYR A 69 5.93 6.69 10.36
C TYR A 69 6.58 7.72 11.28
N LEU A 70 7.66 8.32 10.82
CA LEU A 70 8.35 9.42 11.48
C LEU A 70 7.71 10.73 11.01
N LEU A 71 7.00 11.40 11.91
CA LEU A 71 6.44 12.73 11.68
C LEU A 71 7.43 13.78 12.21
N PRO A 72 7.37 15.05 11.75
CA PRO A 72 8.29 16.09 12.22
C PRO A 72 8.37 16.25 13.74
N ASN A 73 7.25 16.04 14.45
CA ASN A 73 7.16 16.21 15.91
C ASN A 73 6.59 14.99 16.65
N ALA A 74 6.48 13.84 15.97
CA ALA A 74 5.84 12.65 16.54
C ALA A 74 6.29 11.37 15.83
N ILE A 75 5.88 10.22 16.35
CA ILE A 75 5.97 8.93 15.67
C ILE A 75 4.58 8.32 15.60
N ALA A 76 4.21 7.71 14.48
CA ALA A 76 3.02 6.87 14.40
C ALA A 76 3.42 5.41 14.18
N ILE A 77 2.85 4.51 14.97
CA ILE A 77 3.06 3.07 14.89
C ILE A 77 1.74 2.45 14.45
N TYR A 78 1.77 1.79 13.29
CA TYR A 78 0.62 1.11 12.72
C TYR A 78 0.83 -0.40 12.79
N ALA A 79 0.08 -1.09 13.64
CA ALA A 79 0.02 -2.55 13.67
C ALA A 79 -0.72 -3.06 12.42
N LYS A 80 0.04 -3.43 11.38
CA LYS A 80 -0.47 -3.75 10.05
C LYS A 80 -0.87 -5.21 9.91
N GLU A 81 -0.13 -6.14 10.50
CA GLU A 81 -0.23 -7.56 10.19
C GLU A 81 -0.19 -8.41 11.46
N PHE A 82 -1.33 -9.01 11.79
CA PHE A 82 -1.46 -9.92 12.91
C PHE A 82 -1.43 -11.37 12.43
N GLN A 83 -0.73 -12.22 13.15
CA GLN A 83 -0.66 -13.64 12.83
C GLN A 83 -1.94 -14.35 13.28
N PRO A 84 -2.54 -15.24 12.48
CA PRO A 84 -3.76 -15.94 12.88
C PRO A 84 -3.50 -16.89 14.06
N ILE A 85 -4.56 -17.17 14.84
CA ILE A 85 -4.51 -18.12 15.98
C ILE A 85 -4.59 -19.58 15.49
N ASP A 86 -5.27 -19.82 14.37
CA ASP A 86 -5.46 -21.16 13.81
C ASP A 86 -4.31 -21.54 12.87
N TYR A 87 -3.64 -22.63 13.20
CA TYR A 87 -2.54 -23.23 12.42
C TYR A 87 -2.94 -24.57 11.79
N ALA A 88 -4.22 -24.92 11.77
CA ALA A 88 -4.70 -26.07 11.01
C ALA A 88 -4.40 -25.87 9.51
N LEU A 89 -3.99 -26.95 8.85
CA LEU A 89 -3.80 -26.93 7.40
C LEU A 89 -5.16 -26.87 6.72
N LYS A 90 -5.40 -25.79 5.98
CA LYS A 90 -6.57 -25.61 5.12
C LYS A 90 -6.14 -25.42 3.68
N ILE A 91 -6.50 -26.34 2.79
CA ILE A 91 -6.30 -26.15 1.35
C ILE A 91 -7.36 -25.15 0.85
N ILE A 92 -6.91 -24.06 0.23
CA ILE A 92 -7.79 -23.03 -0.36
C ILE A 92 -8.09 -23.38 -1.81
N ALA A 93 -7.05 -23.68 -2.59
CA ALA A 93 -7.17 -24.09 -3.98
C ALA A 93 -6.01 -25.03 -4.36
N GLN A 94 -6.27 -25.98 -5.25
CA GLN A 94 -5.23 -26.84 -5.80
C GLN A 94 -5.55 -27.18 -7.25
N LYS A 95 -4.58 -27.03 -8.15
CA LYS A 95 -4.71 -27.43 -9.56
C LYS A 95 -3.42 -28.08 -10.07
N ARG A 96 -3.59 -29.02 -10.99
CA ARG A 96 -2.50 -29.70 -11.69
C ARG A 96 -2.49 -29.26 -13.15
N PHE A 97 -1.31 -28.86 -13.64
CA PHE A 97 -1.07 -28.49 -15.03
C PHE A 97 0.08 -29.34 -15.58
N ALA A 98 -0.28 -30.45 -16.23
CA ALA A 98 0.66 -31.52 -16.60
C ALA A 98 1.47 -31.99 -15.36
N ASP A 99 2.79 -31.82 -15.40
CA ASP A 99 3.70 -32.21 -14.33
C ASP A 99 3.78 -31.21 -13.17
N ASN A 100 3.11 -30.06 -13.29
CA ASN A 100 3.13 -29.02 -12.26
C ASN A 100 1.94 -29.16 -11.30
N LEU A 101 2.19 -29.08 -9.99
CA LEU A 101 1.16 -28.98 -8.96
C LEU A 101 1.23 -27.60 -8.28
N VAL A 102 0.12 -26.89 -8.31
CA VAL A 102 -0.03 -25.59 -7.65
C VAL A 102 -1.02 -25.75 -6.51
N THR A 103 -0.61 -25.41 -5.30
CA THR A 103 -1.47 -25.47 -4.10
C THR A 103 -1.42 -24.13 -3.38
N VAL A 104 -2.58 -23.50 -3.19
CA VAL A 104 -2.77 -22.40 -2.24
C VAL A 104 -3.39 -22.98 -0.98
N PHE A 105 -2.75 -22.75 0.15
CA PHE A 105 -3.19 -23.26 1.45
C PHE A 105 -2.95 -22.25 2.56
N GLN A 106 -3.55 -22.47 3.70
CA GLN A 106 -3.38 -21.68 4.90
C GLN A 106 -2.88 -22.60 6.02
N GLN A 107 -1.74 -22.24 6.61
CA GLN A 107 -1.20 -22.83 7.83
C GLN A 107 -0.42 -21.73 8.57
N GLY A 108 -1.13 -20.92 9.38
CA GLY A 108 -0.65 -19.58 9.70
C GLY A 108 -1.00 -18.62 8.56
N PRO A 109 -0.04 -17.92 7.92
CA PRO A 109 -0.34 -17.10 6.75
C PRO A 109 -0.83 -17.94 5.56
N ILE A 110 -1.41 -17.27 4.56
CA ILE A 110 -1.74 -17.91 3.28
C ILE A 110 -0.43 -18.15 2.52
N GLN A 111 -0.27 -19.34 1.96
CA GLN A 111 0.92 -19.77 1.27
C GLN A 111 0.57 -20.37 -0.09
N LEU A 112 1.46 -20.14 -1.05
CA LEU A 112 1.52 -20.79 -2.34
C LEU A 112 2.62 -21.85 -2.29
N SER A 113 2.32 -23.06 -2.73
CA SER A 113 3.28 -24.13 -3.03
C SER A 113 3.25 -24.43 -4.52
N LEU A 114 4.42 -24.40 -5.15
CA LEU A 114 4.64 -24.76 -6.54
C LEU A 114 5.57 -25.97 -6.61
N GLU A 115 5.04 -27.08 -7.09
CA GLU A 115 5.84 -28.26 -7.43
C GLU A 115 5.95 -28.30 -8.95
N THR A 116 7.16 -28.13 -9.49
CA THR A 116 7.42 -28.07 -10.93
C THR A 116 8.62 -28.94 -11.29
N GLU A 117 8.91 -29.09 -12.58
CA GLU A 117 10.15 -29.76 -13.01
C GLU A 117 11.42 -29.04 -12.54
N LYS A 118 11.31 -27.77 -12.10
CA LYS A 118 12.43 -26.96 -11.60
C LYS A 118 12.63 -27.08 -10.09
N GLY A 119 11.70 -27.71 -9.37
CA GLY A 119 11.80 -27.95 -7.94
C GLY A 119 10.51 -27.63 -7.18
N PHE A 120 10.68 -27.40 -5.88
CA PHE A 120 9.60 -27.11 -4.94
C PHE A 120 9.80 -25.71 -4.36
N PHE A 121 8.79 -24.85 -4.50
CA PHE A 121 8.86 -23.45 -4.07
C PHE A 121 7.67 -23.08 -3.20
N ILE A 122 7.93 -22.33 -2.12
CA ILE A 122 6.90 -21.78 -1.25
C ILE A 122 7.01 -20.26 -1.24
N ALA A 123 5.88 -19.57 -1.36
CA ALA A 123 5.76 -18.13 -1.19
C ALA A 123 4.59 -17.79 -0.26
N THR A 124 4.71 -16.72 0.52
CA THR A 124 3.61 -16.18 1.31
C THR A 124 2.74 -15.29 0.44
N LEU A 125 1.41 -15.45 0.52
CA LEU A 125 0.43 -14.61 -0.15
C LEU A 125 -0.33 -13.74 0.86
N SER A 126 -0.89 -12.64 0.38
CA SER A 126 -1.73 -11.77 1.20
C SER A 126 -3.06 -12.45 1.59
N PRO A 127 -3.78 -11.91 2.57
CA PRO A 127 -5.14 -12.37 2.90
C PRO A 127 -6.14 -12.31 1.74
N SER A 128 -5.90 -11.49 0.70
CA SER A 128 -6.79 -11.38 -0.47
C SER A 128 -6.90 -12.68 -1.29
N PHE A 129 -6.06 -13.67 -1.00
CA PHE A 129 -6.08 -14.99 -1.61
C PHE A 129 -6.81 -16.05 -0.75
N SER A 130 -7.57 -15.65 0.27
CA SER A 130 -8.39 -16.56 1.11
C SER A 130 -9.45 -17.32 0.33
N ALA A 131 -9.85 -16.77 -0.82
CA ALA A 131 -10.54 -17.45 -1.90
C ALA A 131 -9.79 -17.07 -3.19
N CYS A 132 -9.38 -18.07 -3.98
CA CYS A 132 -8.65 -17.81 -5.20
C CYS A 132 -8.90 -18.85 -6.29
N ASP A 133 -8.66 -18.41 -7.52
CA ASP A 133 -8.58 -19.25 -8.70
C ASP A 133 -7.13 -19.36 -9.18
N ILE A 134 -6.79 -20.53 -9.71
CA ILE A 134 -5.46 -20.82 -10.26
C ILE A 134 -5.61 -21.04 -11.76
N ASP A 135 -4.74 -20.44 -12.56
CA ASP A 135 -4.65 -20.66 -14.00
C ASP A 135 -3.18 -20.79 -14.44
N PHE A 136 -2.97 -21.25 -15.67
CA PHE A 136 -1.64 -21.43 -16.25
C PHE A 136 -1.60 -20.93 -17.69
N HIS A 137 -0.75 -19.93 -17.93
CA HIS A 137 -0.65 -19.26 -19.22
C HIS A 137 0.80 -18.91 -19.55
N ASN A 138 1.24 -19.21 -20.77
CA ASN A 138 2.59 -18.92 -21.26
C ASN A 138 3.73 -19.28 -20.27
N ASN A 139 3.69 -20.49 -19.70
CA ASN A 139 4.64 -20.97 -18.69
C ASN A 139 4.64 -20.22 -17.34
N LEU A 140 3.59 -19.43 -17.07
CA LEU A 140 3.38 -18.71 -15.82
C LEU A 140 2.15 -19.25 -15.08
N PHE A 141 2.24 -19.30 -13.76
CA PHE A 141 1.11 -19.60 -12.87
C PHE A 141 0.43 -18.30 -12.44
N LEU A 142 -0.87 -18.21 -12.67
CA LEU A 142 -1.68 -17.06 -12.30
C LEU A 142 -2.55 -17.45 -11.12
N ILE A 143 -2.44 -16.68 -10.04
CA ILE A 143 -3.26 -16.84 -8.84
C ILE A 143 -4.12 -15.59 -8.75
N LYS A 144 -5.43 -15.74 -8.92
CA LYS A 144 -6.40 -14.66 -8.82
C LYS A 144 -7.10 -14.74 -7.48
N GLY A 145 -6.84 -13.79 -6.59
CA GLY A 145 -7.59 -13.58 -5.36
C GLY A 145 -8.83 -12.70 -5.57
N GLU A 146 -9.43 -12.25 -4.47
CA GLU A 146 -10.64 -11.40 -4.53
C GLU A 146 -10.37 -10.01 -5.14
N LYS A 147 -9.21 -9.42 -4.81
CA LYS A 147 -8.81 -8.06 -5.24
C LYS A 147 -7.38 -7.99 -5.77
N GLN A 148 -6.71 -9.12 -5.87
CA GLN A 148 -5.29 -9.19 -6.24
C GLN A 148 -5.04 -10.26 -7.28
N LEU A 149 -4.04 -10.02 -8.12
CA LEU A 149 -3.51 -10.99 -9.06
C LEU A 149 -2.03 -11.16 -8.80
N ALA A 150 -1.60 -12.41 -8.62
CA ALA A 150 -0.20 -12.77 -8.51
C ALA A 150 0.20 -13.69 -9.67
N ILE A 151 1.37 -13.45 -10.26
CA ILE A 151 1.92 -14.27 -11.35
C ILE A 151 3.30 -14.77 -10.95
N TYR A 152 3.50 -16.08 -11.09
CA TYR A 152 4.74 -16.76 -10.72
C TYR A 152 5.31 -17.54 -11.90
N THR A 153 6.64 -17.56 -12.02
CA THR A 153 7.35 -18.44 -12.96
C THR A 153 7.40 -19.87 -12.44
N LYS A 154 7.81 -20.82 -13.28
CA LYS A 154 8.12 -22.20 -12.87
C LYS A 154 9.22 -22.35 -11.82
N THR A 155 10.06 -21.33 -11.67
CA THR A 155 11.13 -21.27 -10.65
C THR A 155 10.66 -20.62 -9.35
N GLY A 156 9.37 -20.36 -9.19
CA GLY A 156 8.78 -19.77 -7.99
C GLY A 156 9.05 -18.26 -7.83
N LYS A 157 9.57 -17.59 -8.86
CA LYS A 157 9.76 -16.14 -8.83
C LYS A 157 8.42 -15.45 -9.05
N CYS A 158 8.02 -14.57 -8.12
CA CYS A 158 6.90 -13.65 -8.34
C CYS A 158 7.32 -12.59 -9.36
N VAL A 159 6.60 -12.48 -10.46
CA VAL A 159 6.86 -11.53 -11.54
C VAL A 159 5.78 -10.46 -11.68
N PHE A 160 4.66 -10.64 -10.99
CA PHE A 160 3.58 -9.66 -10.89
C PHE A 160 2.82 -9.92 -9.60
N LEU A 161 2.54 -8.88 -8.82
CA LEU A 161 1.66 -8.94 -7.65
C LEU A 161 1.04 -7.56 -7.45
N GLU A 162 -0.20 -7.39 -7.86
CA GLU A 162 -0.89 -6.10 -7.80
C GLU A 162 -2.33 -6.25 -7.35
N ASP A 163 -2.87 -5.18 -6.75
CA ASP A 163 -4.30 -4.99 -6.62
C ASP A 163 -4.91 -4.76 -8.02
N ILE A 164 -5.99 -5.46 -8.33
CA ILE A 164 -6.67 -5.40 -9.63
C ILE A 164 -8.18 -5.22 -9.45
N VAL A 165 -8.76 -4.37 -10.28
CA VAL A 165 -10.22 -4.25 -10.45
C VAL A 165 -10.69 -5.32 -11.42
N GLU A 166 -10.01 -5.43 -12.55
CA GLU A 166 -10.27 -6.39 -13.61
C GLU A 166 -8.99 -6.62 -14.41
N TYR A 167 -8.93 -7.75 -15.11
CA TYR A 167 -7.87 -8.03 -16.07
C TYR A 167 -8.37 -8.92 -17.21
N SER A 168 -7.69 -8.85 -18.34
CA SER A 168 -7.79 -9.81 -19.43
C SER A 168 -6.39 -10.21 -19.88
N ILE A 169 -6.30 -11.40 -20.48
CA ILE A 169 -5.07 -11.86 -21.13
C ILE A 169 -5.42 -12.17 -22.58
N GLU A 170 -4.75 -11.48 -23.48
CA GLU A 170 -4.89 -11.64 -24.92
C GLU A 170 -3.52 -12.00 -25.48
N GLU A 171 -3.40 -13.20 -26.05
CA GLU A 171 -2.13 -13.78 -26.49
C GLU A 171 -1.08 -13.77 -25.37
N ASN A 172 -0.08 -12.89 -25.44
CA ASN A 172 0.97 -12.75 -24.43
C ASN A 172 0.94 -11.37 -23.76
N THR A 173 -0.22 -10.71 -23.74
CA THR A 173 -0.41 -9.40 -23.12
C THR A 173 -1.42 -9.49 -21.98
N LEU A 174 -1.00 -9.15 -20.77
CA LEU A 174 -1.88 -8.90 -19.64
C LEU A 174 -2.35 -7.44 -19.70
N ASN A 175 -3.65 -7.23 -19.84
CA ASN A 175 -4.28 -5.93 -19.67
C ASN A 175 -4.93 -5.90 -18.29
N ALA A 176 -4.54 -4.96 -17.43
CA ALA A 176 -5.03 -4.86 -16.07
C ALA A 176 -5.52 -3.43 -15.77
N THR A 177 -6.64 -3.34 -15.08
CA THR A 177 -7.13 -2.10 -14.48
C THR A 177 -6.77 -2.12 -13.00
N LEU A 178 -5.82 -1.28 -12.59
CA LEU A 178 -5.40 -1.15 -11.19
C LEU A 178 -6.22 -0.06 -10.50
N PRO A 179 -6.68 -0.28 -9.26
CA PRO A 179 -7.32 0.77 -8.48
C PRO A 179 -6.28 1.83 -8.11
N LEU A 180 -6.65 3.11 -8.20
CA LEU A 180 -5.89 4.19 -7.59
C LEU A 180 -6.68 4.72 -6.41
N SER A 181 -6.02 4.89 -5.27
CA SER A 181 -6.63 5.47 -4.07
C SER A 181 -6.66 7.00 -4.12
N ASP A 182 -6.99 7.56 -5.29
CA ASP A 182 -7.04 9.01 -5.45
C ASP A 182 -8.45 9.58 -5.32
N ARG A 183 -8.54 10.85 -4.93
CA ARG A 183 -9.83 11.54 -4.75
C ARG A 183 -10.59 11.71 -6.05
N LEU A 184 -9.92 11.64 -7.19
CA LEU A 184 -10.52 11.85 -8.51
C LEU A 184 -11.13 10.57 -9.10
N GLY A 185 -11.09 9.45 -8.36
CA GLY A 185 -11.65 8.17 -8.79
C GLY A 185 -11.01 7.65 -10.07
N ARG A 186 -9.74 8.00 -10.32
CA ARG A 186 -8.99 7.53 -11.48
C ARG A 186 -8.59 6.07 -11.28
N GLN A 187 -8.32 5.41 -12.38
CA GLN A 187 -7.79 4.05 -12.43
C GLN A 187 -6.63 4.03 -13.42
N ALA A 188 -5.68 3.13 -13.18
CA ALA A 188 -4.58 2.91 -14.12
C ALA A 188 -4.91 1.71 -15.01
N LYS A 189 -5.03 1.95 -16.31
CA LYS A 189 -5.03 0.89 -17.32
C LYS A 189 -3.61 0.62 -17.75
N CYS A 190 -3.16 -0.59 -17.48
CA CYS A 190 -1.80 -1.00 -17.74
C CYS A 190 -1.80 -2.21 -18.67
N SER A 191 -0.85 -2.25 -19.58
CA SER A 191 -0.57 -3.43 -20.39
C SER A 191 0.82 -3.95 -20.05
N TYR A 192 0.93 -5.26 -19.96
CA TYR A 192 2.17 -5.96 -19.65
C TYR A 192 2.42 -7.07 -20.64
N SER A 193 3.65 -7.16 -21.15
CA SER A 193 4.11 -8.30 -21.92
C SER A 193 4.44 -9.46 -20.97
N LEU A 194 3.79 -10.61 -21.20
CA LEU A 194 4.03 -11.87 -20.52
C LEU A 194 5.02 -12.70 -21.32
N THR A 195 6.11 -13.08 -20.67
CA THR A 195 7.14 -13.99 -21.17
C THR A 195 7.29 -15.15 -20.21
N GLU A 196 7.95 -16.24 -20.63
CA GLU A 196 8.16 -17.40 -19.75
C GLU A 196 8.87 -17.06 -18.43
N ASP A 197 9.67 -15.98 -18.42
CA ASP A 197 10.50 -15.56 -17.28
C ASP A 197 10.00 -14.30 -16.56
N GLY A 198 8.95 -13.64 -17.05
CA GLY A 198 8.61 -12.30 -16.56
C GLY A 198 7.33 -11.66 -17.08
N CYS A 199 6.90 -10.64 -16.36
CA CYS A 199 5.81 -9.74 -16.70
C CYS A 199 6.40 -8.31 -16.76
N TYR A 200 6.33 -7.66 -17.92
CA TYR A 200 6.99 -6.37 -18.16
C TYR A 200 5.98 -5.34 -18.61
N GLN A 201 5.88 -4.22 -17.88
CA GLN A 201 4.95 -3.16 -18.24
C GLN A 201 5.35 -2.51 -19.58
N THR A 202 4.42 -2.49 -20.53
CA THR A 202 4.60 -1.88 -21.85
C THR A 202 3.80 -0.60 -21.99
N GLU A 203 2.71 -0.45 -21.24
CA GLU A 203 1.83 0.72 -21.30
C GLU A 203 1.26 1.10 -19.93
N PHE A 204 1.07 2.40 -19.73
CA PHE A 204 0.41 2.98 -18.56
C PHE A 204 -0.48 4.14 -19.00
N LEU A 205 -1.79 3.99 -18.82
CA LEU A 205 -2.79 4.98 -19.14
C LEU A 205 -3.65 5.28 -17.93
N LEU A 206 -3.73 6.55 -17.54
CA LEU A 206 -4.65 6.99 -16.51
C LEU A 206 -6.03 7.24 -17.11
N GLN A 207 -7.04 6.56 -16.60
CA GLN A 207 -8.42 6.76 -16.97
C GLN A 207 -9.22 7.29 -15.78
N GLN A 208 -9.90 8.42 -15.98
CA GLN A 208 -10.87 8.91 -15.00
C GLN A 208 -12.17 8.11 -15.15
N ARG A 209 -12.75 7.62 -14.03
CA ARG A 209 -14.11 7.09 -14.07
C ARG A 209 -15.05 8.23 -14.47
N ARG A 210 -15.56 8.18 -15.70
CA ARG A 210 -16.67 9.04 -16.13
C ARG A 210 -17.96 8.52 -15.51
N ASN A 211 -18.16 8.77 -14.22
CA ASN A 211 -19.52 8.84 -13.71
C ASN A 211 -20.07 10.20 -14.13
N GLN A 212 -21.03 10.20 -15.06
CA GLN A 212 -21.66 11.41 -15.62
C GLN A 212 -22.34 12.31 -14.56
N GLU A 213 -22.41 11.87 -13.30
CA GLU A 213 -23.02 12.62 -12.19
C GLU A 213 -21.99 13.29 -11.26
N GLN A 214 -20.68 13.04 -11.44
CA GLN A 214 -19.60 13.67 -10.64
C GLN A 214 -18.68 14.59 -11.44
N SER A 215 -18.93 14.77 -12.74
CA SER A 215 -18.03 15.50 -13.64
C SER A 215 -17.95 17.01 -13.43
N ASP A 216 -18.80 17.58 -12.56
CA ASP A 216 -18.87 19.02 -12.29
C ASP A 216 -18.63 19.40 -10.82
N GLU A 217 -18.27 18.46 -9.94
CA GLU A 217 -17.75 18.85 -8.60
C GLU A 217 -16.37 19.45 -8.78
N LYS A 218 -16.33 20.77 -8.96
CA LYS A 218 -15.12 21.58 -8.89
C LYS A 218 -14.38 21.18 -7.61
N ILE A 219 -13.16 20.64 -7.75
CA ILE A 219 -12.29 20.34 -6.60
C ILE A 219 -12.30 21.60 -5.73
N THR A 220 -12.81 21.50 -4.51
CA THR A 220 -12.83 22.64 -3.60
C THR A 220 -11.39 23.06 -3.33
N ASP A 221 -11.15 24.35 -3.11
CA ASP A 221 -9.81 24.87 -2.81
C ASP A 221 -9.14 24.10 -1.64
N GLU A 222 -9.95 23.53 -0.73
CA GLU A 222 -9.50 22.72 0.40
C GLU A 222 -8.89 21.37 0.02
N LEU A 223 -9.29 20.77 -1.10
CA LEU A 223 -8.79 19.46 -1.56
C LEU A 223 -7.82 19.57 -2.73
N LEU A 224 -7.66 20.77 -3.29
CA LEU A 224 -6.77 21.04 -4.41
C LEU A 224 -5.32 20.61 -4.14
N PRO A 225 -4.71 20.93 -2.97
CA PRO A 225 -3.32 20.55 -2.69
C PRO A 225 -3.13 19.03 -2.67
N TYR A 226 -4.08 18.32 -2.05
CA TYR A 226 -4.07 16.87 -1.96
C TYR A 226 -4.22 16.23 -3.35
N ALA A 227 -5.18 16.70 -4.16
CA ALA A 227 -5.36 16.22 -5.54
C ALA A 227 -4.15 16.50 -6.44
N PHE A 228 -3.46 17.62 -6.22
CA PHE A 228 -2.19 17.95 -6.89
C PHE A 228 -1.11 16.92 -6.55
N PHE A 229 -0.83 16.70 -5.26
CA PHE A 229 0.22 15.75 -4.85
C PHE A 229 -0.11 14.31 -5.26
N GLU A 230 -1.37 13.88 -5.19
CA GLU A 230 -1.79 12.57 -5.73
C GLU A 230 -1.55 12.48 -7.23
N SER A 231 -1.82 13.55 -7.98
CA SER A 231 -1.57 13.60 -9.43
C SER A 231 -0.07 13.51 -9.74
N VAL A 232 0.80 14.13 -8.93
CA VAL A 232 2.24 13.95 -9.07
C VAL A 232 2.65 12.51 -8.77
N LEU A 233 2.14 11.91 -7.69
CA LEU A 233 2.46 10.55 -7.23
C LEU A 233 2.21 9.50 -8.32
N ILE A 234 1.00 9.52 -8.89
CA ILE A 234 0.58 8.54 -9.90
C ILE A 234 1.06 8.89 -11.31
N GLY A 235 1.77 10.01 -11.45
CA GLY A 235 2.28 10.50 -12.71
C GLY A 235 1.24 11.08 -13.67
N ALA A 236 0.09 11.52 -13.16
CA ALA A 236 -0.95 12.21 -13.93
C ALA A 236 -0.53 13.59 -14.40
N GLU A 237 -1.36 14.19 -15.26
CA GLU A 237 -1.25 15.60 -15.61
C GLU A 237 -1.54 16.47 -14.38
N TYR A 238 -0.51 17.14 -13.86
CA TYR A 238 -0.60 18.00 -12.68
C TYR A 238 -0.38 19.48 -13.01
N LYS A 239 0.08 19.82 -14.23
CA LYS A 239 0.32 21.22 -14.62
C LYS A 239 -0.98 22.01 -14.70
N ALA A 240 -2.11 21.32 -14.88
CA ALA A 240 -3.45 21.91 -14.81
C ALA A 240 -3.76 22.60 -13.47
N PHE A 241 -3.07 22.25 -12.37
CA PHE A 241 -3.25 22.90 -11.07
C PHE A 241 -2.47 24.22 -10.93
N PHE A 242 -1.50 24.49 -11.81
CA PHE A 242 -0.56 25.60 -11.65
C PHE A 242 -1.09 26.92 -12.22
N SER A 243 -0.59 28.01 -11.62
CA SER A 243 -0.63 29.34 -12.20
C SER A 243 0.35 29.44 -13.39
N ASP A 244 0.17 30.45 -14.24
CA ASP A 244 1.06 30.69 -15.39
C ASP A 244 2.53 30.92 -15.00
N GLU A 245 2.76 31.41 -13.78
CA GLU A 245 4.10 31.62 -13.24
C GLU A 245 4.76 30.29 -12.83
N LEU A 246 4.03 29.46 -12.06
CA LEU A 246 4.55 28.17 -11.60
C LEU A 246 4.74 27.18 -12.75
N LEU A 247 3.95 27.30 -13.82
CA LEU A 247 4.13 26.50 -15.05
C LEU A 247 5.55 26.56 -15.61
N LYS A 248 6.26 27.70 -15.45
CA LYS A 248 7.66 27.86 -15.91
C LYS A 248 8.65 26.95 -15.17
N ASN A 249 8.30 26.53 -13.96
CA ASN A 249 9.10 25.63 -13.13
C ASN A 249 8.49 24.23 -13.01
N ALA A 250 7.44 23.92 -13.78
CA ALA A 250 6.69 22.67 -13.63
C ALA A 250 7.57 21.42 -13.75
N ASP A 251 8.53 21.43 -14.67
CA ASP A 251 9.41 20.27 -14.89
C ASP A 251 10.36 20.00 -13.70
N LYS A 252 10.55 20.98 -12.81
CA LYS A 252 11.37 20.84 -11.60
C LYS A 252 10.59 20.26 -10.42
N ILE A 253 9.25 20.28 -10.46
CA ILE A 253 8.41 19.90 -9.31
C ILE A 253 8.66 18.46 -8.86
N ARG A 254 8.77 17.51 -9.79
CA ARG A 254 9.07 16.12 -9.41
C ARG A 254 10.44 15.98 -8.74
N SER A 255 11.43 16.72 -9.22
CA SER A 255 12.78 16.72 -8.61
C SER A 255 12.77 17.34 -7.23
N PHE A 256 11.96 18.39 -7.02
CA PHE A 256 11.79 19.05 -5.73
C PHE A 256 11.08 18.15 -4.70
N LEU A 257 10.00 17.47 -5.11
CA LEU A 257 9.22 16.60 -4.23
C LEU A 257 9.88 15.23 -3.98
N GLY A 258 10.74 14.75 -4.89
CA GLY A 258 11.40 13.45 -4.75
C GLY A 258 10.48 12.24 -4.95
N ASP A 259 10.97 11.04 -4.60
CA ASP A 259 10.25 9.77 -4.79
C ASP A 259 9.42 9.38 -3.56
N PHE A 260 8.33 10.12 -3.32
CA PHE A 260 7.36 9.79 -2.27
C PHE A 260 6.42 8.65 -2.71
N LYS A 261 5.87 7.92 -1.75
CA LYS A 261 5.04 6.71 -1.92
C LYS A 261 3.58 6.88 -1.50
N GLY A 262 3.23 8.03 -0.94
CA GLY A 262 1.86 8.31 -0.49
C GLY A 262 1.67 9.77 -0.10
N VAL A 263 0.40 10.18 -0.04
CA VAL A 263 -0.02 11.51 0.40
C VAL A 263 -0.98 11.34 1.57
N THR A 264 -0.86 12.17 2.59
CA THR A 264 -1.80 12.22 3.71
C THR A 264 -2.28 13.65 3.94
N LEU A 265 -3.53 13.78 4.38
CA LEU A 265 -4.13 15.05 4.75
C LEU A 265 -3.59 15.52 6.10
N THR A 266 -3.53 16.84 6.28
CA THR A 266 -3.28 17.44 7.58
C THR A 266 -4.49 18.24 8.05
N GLN A 267 -4.43 18.81 9.26
CA GLN A 267 -5.47 19.70 9.76
C GLN A 267 -5.54 21.02 8.97
N ASP A 268 -4.43 21.42 8.35
CA ASP A 268 -4.37 22.55 7.44
C ASP A 268 -4.62 22.06 6.02
N ASN A 269 -5.69 22.53 5.39
CA ASN A 269 -6.11 22.13 4.05
C ASN A 269 -5.09 22.51 2.97
N LYS A 270 -4.22 23.50 3.22
CA LYS A 270 -3.12 23.88 2.33
C LYS A 270 -1.90 22.99 2.46
N THR A 271 -1.84 22.16 3.49
CA THR A 271 -0.67 21.37 3.85
C THR A 271 -0.96 19.88 3.72
N CYS A 272 -0.12 19.17 2.98
CA CYS A 272 -0.17 17.72 2.83
C CYS A 272 1.11 17.08 3.34
N GLY A 273 1.01 15.87 3.91
CA GLY A 273 2.17 15.05 4.24
C GLY A 273 2.52 14.14 3.07
N LEU A 274 3.74 14.24 2.57
CA LEU A 274 4.31 13.29 1.61
C LEU A 274 5.07 12.20 2.37
N ILE A 275 4.75 10.95 2.06
CA ILE A 275 5.28 9.76 2.75
C ILE A 275 6.45 9.20 1.95
N TYR A 276 7.64 9.13 2.53
CA TYR A 276 8.85 8.60 1.91
C TYR A 276 9.25 7.30 2.60
N GLN A 277 9.54 6.25 1.83
CA GLN A 277 10.05 5.01 2.40
C GLN A 277 11.55 5.13 2.69
N LYS A 278 11.95 4.89 3.93
CA LYS A 278 13.36 4.92 4.37
C LYS A 278 13.96 3.51 4.43
N ALA A 279 13.15 2.55 4.86
CA ALA A 279 13.47 1.13 4.91
C ALA A 279 12.17 0.30 4.80
N PRO A 280 12.22 -1.04 4.72
CA PRO A 280 11.02 -1.86 4.85
C PRO A 280 10.25 -1.50 6.12
N ASP A 281 8.96 -1.18 5.97
CA ASP A 281 8.05 -0.78 7.05
C ASP A 281 8.42 0.48 7.84
N LEU A 282 9.42 1.25 7.39
CA LEU A 282 9.82 2.52 8.00
C LEU A 282 9.65 3.66 7.00
N TYR A 283 8.87 4.65 7.39
CA TYR A 283 8.48 5.78 6.56
C TYR A 283 8.77 7.10 7.26
N GLU A 284 9.09 8.13 6.49
CA GLU A 284 9.25 9.51 6.94
C GLU A 284 8.18 10.36 6.27
N ILE A 285 7.48 11.19 7.04
CA ILE A 285 6.49 12.13 6.53
C ILE A 285 7.10 13.52 6.53
N THR A 286 7.15 14.15 5.36
CA THR A 286 7.51 15.56 5.21
C THR A 286 6.26 16.34 4.83
N TYR A 287 5.99 17.44 5.51
CA TYR A 287 4.89 18.33 5.16
C TYR A 287 5.29 19.28 4.05
N TYR A 288 4.35 19.54 3.14
CA TYR A 288 4.45 20.55 2.13
C TYR A 288 3.19 21.40 2.12
N THR A 289 3.37 22.71 2.09
CA THR A 289 2.29 23.70 2.04
C THR A 289 2.25 24.33 0.65
N VAL A 290 1.07 24.46 0.08
CA VAL A 290 0.89 25.16 -1.20
C VAL A 290 0.29 26.54 -1.00
N GLU A 291 0.74 27.48 -1.82
CA GLU A 291 0.11 28.80 -1.93
C GLU A 291 -0.93 28.77 -3.04
N LEU A 292 -2.10 29.37 -2.77
CA LEU A 292 -3.24 29.38 -3.68
C LEU A 292 -3.65 30.81 -4.01
N GLU A 293 -3.76 31.10 -5.30
CA GLU A 293 -4.34 32.34 -5.82
C GLU A 293 -5.34 32.00 -6.92
N GLN A 294 -6.58 32.49 -6.80
CA GLN A 294 -7.65 32.28 -7.79
C GLN A 294 -7.89 30.80 -8.18
N GLY A 295 -7.75 29.87 -7.21
CA GLY A 295 -7.94 28.44 -7.44
C GLY A 295 -6.78 27.76 -8.19
N LYS A 296 -5.60 28.39 -8.22
CA LYS A 296 -4.38 27.86 -8.81
C LYS A 296 -3.24 27.87 -7.80
N ILE A 297 -2.36 26.88 -7.92
CA ILE A 297 -1.14 26.81 -7.12
C ILE A 297 -0.12 27.79 -7.68
N THR A 298 0.31 28.73 -6.85
CA THR A 298 1.35 29.72 -7.19
C THR A 298 2.73 29.29 -6.70
N ASP A 299 2.81 28.59 -5.57
CA ASP A 299 4.07 28.08 -5.03
C ASP A 299 3.86 26.84 -4.14
N VAL A 300 4.94 26.11 -3.87
CA VAL A 300 4.98 24.91 -3.03
C VAL A 300 6.20 24.97 -2.11
N HIS A 301 5.96 24.92 -0.81
CA HIS A 301 6.97 25.02 0.24
C HIS A 301 7.01 23.76 1.10
N ARG A 302 8.15 23.53 1.74
CA ARG A 302 8.39 22.46 2.71
C ARG A 302 8.34 23.00 4.13
#